data_AF-A0A2I7ZG57-F1
#
_entry.id   AF-A0A2I7ZG57-F1
#
_cell.length_a   1.000
_cell.length_b   1.000
_cell.length_c   1.000
_cell.angle_alpha   90.00
_cell.angle_beta   90.00
_cell.angle_gamma   90.00
#
_symmetry.space_group_name_H-M   'P 1'
#
loop_
_entity.id
_entity.type
_entity.pdbx_description
1 polymer ?
#
loop_
_entity_poly.entity_id
_entity_poly.type
_entity_poly.pdbx_seq_one_letter_code
_entity_poly.pdbx_strand_id
1 'polypeptide(L)'
;ARTGEEHAKYREKYGSTLRFAGIAGAPVLNSTDPKVFNHVMKEAYDYPKPGMAARVLRIATGDGVVTAEGEAHKRHRRIMIPSLSAQAVKSMV
;
A
#
# COMPACT_ATOMS: atom_id res chain seq x y z
N ALA A 1 13.16 -18.94 -9.00
CA ALA A 1 13.88 -18.21 -7.93
C ALA A 1 12.88 -17.83 -6.85
N ARG A 2 13.15 -18.12 -5.57
CA ARG A 2 12.27 -17.64 -4.49
C ARG A 2 12.52 -16.15 -4.34
N THR A 3 11.55 -15.32 -4.71
CA THR A 3 11.65 -13.85 -4.70
C THR A 3 12.15 -13.29 -3.37
N GLY A 4 11.87 -13.95 -2.24
CA GLY A 4 12.37 -13.56 -0.92
C GLY A 4 13.88 -13.65 -0.73
N GLU A 5 14.57 -14.59 -1.38
CA GLU A 5 16.02 -14.77 -1.25
C GLU A 5 16.80 -13.65 -1.94
N GLU A 6 16.31 -13.18 -3.08
CA GLU A 6 16.91 -12.06 -3.81
C GLU A 6 16.77 -10.75 -3.02
N HIS A 7 15.60 -10.48 -2.45
CA HIS A 7 15.37 -9.31 -1.60
C HIS A 7 16.28 -9.28 -0.37
N ALA A 8 16.61 -10.46 0.20
CA ALA A 8 17.54 -10.56 1.32
C ALA A 8 18.98 -10.17 0.90
N LYS A 9 19.45 -10.64 -0.26
CA LYS A 9 20.77 -10.29 -0.80
C LYS A 9 20.92 -8.79 -1.07
N TYR A 10 19.90 -8.16 -1.65
CA TYR A 10 19.91 -6.71 -1.89
C TYR A 10 19.95 -5.91 -0.57
N ARG A 11 19.24 -6.39 0.46
CA ARG A 11 19.25 -5.77 1.79
C ARG A 11 20.63 -5.86 2.45
N GLU A 12 21.28 -7.00 2.36
CA GLU A 12 22.63 -7.18 2.89
C GLU A 12 23.64 -6.28 2.18
N LYS A 13 23.53 -6.18 0.84
CA LYS A 13 24.47 -5.41 0.02
C LYS A 13 24.30 -3.90 0.10
N TYR A 14 23.06 -3.40 0.16
CA TYR A 14 22.76 -1.96 0.03
C TYR A 14 22.08 -1.37 1.27
N GLY A 15 21.82 -2.17 2.30
CA GLY A 15 21.15 -1.76 3.52
C GLY A 15 19.62 -1.86 3.45
N SER A 16 18.96 -1.33 4.47
CA SER A 16 17.51 -1.47 4.65
C SER A 16 16.66 -0.63 3.69
N THR A 17 17.25 0.41 3.08
CA THR A 17 16.55 1.36 2.20
C THR A 17 17.39 1.65 0.97
N LEU A 18 16.82 1.42 -0.20
CA LEU A 18 17.47 1.61 -1.49
C LEU A 18 16.56 2.37 -2.46
N ARG A 19 17.17 3.12 -3.37
CA ARG A 19 16.49 3.81 -4.48
C ARG A 19 16.89 3.15 -5.79
N PHE A 20 15.92 2.87 -6.64
CA PHE A 20 16.18 2.36 -7.99
C PHE A 20 15.28 3.05 -9.01
N ALA A 21 15.63 2.90 -10.29
CA ALA A 21 14.81 3.39 -11.41
C ALA A 21 13.73 2.36 -11.73
N GLY A 22 12.47 2.72 -11.49
CA GLY A 22 11.30 1.93 -11.84
C GLY A 22 10.87 2.13 -13.30
N ILE A 23 9.57 1.96 -13.55
CA ILE A 23 8.98 2.10 -14.89
C ILE A 23 9.31 3.48 -15.46
N ALA A 24 9.79 3.53 -16.71
CA ALA A 24 10.16 4.74 -17.42
C ALA A 24 11.20 5.63 -16.68
N GLY A 25 12.05 5.03 -15.84
CA GLY A 25 13.08 5.77 -15.10
C GLY A 25 12.56 6.50 -13.86
N ALA A 26 11.29 6.33 -13.50
CA ALA A 26 10.72 6.96 -12.32
C ALA A 26 11.45 6.47 -11.05
N PRO A 27 11.88 7.36 -10.14
CA PRO A 27 12.57 6.94 -8.94
C PRO A 27 11.62 6.19 -8.00
N VAL A 28 12.01 4.98 -7.60
CA VAL A 28 11.27 4.15 -6.65
C VAL A 28 12.12 3.96 -5.41
N LEU A 29 11.54 4.26 -4.25
CA LEU A 29 12.12 3.94 -2.95
C LEU A 29 11.63 2.57 -2.51
N ASN A 30 12.56 1.66 -2.23
CA ASN A 30 12.26 0.40 -1.56
C ASN A 30 12.90 0.42 -0.19
N SER A 31 12.07 0.30 0.84
CA SER A 31 12.52 0.18 2.21
C SER A 31 11.98 -1.09 2.83
N THR A 32 12.79 -1.65 3.71
CA THR A 32 12.46 -2.79 4.55
C THR A 32 12.54 -2.44 6.03
N ASP A 33 12.75 -1.15 6.36
CA ASP A 33 12.76 -0.61 7.70
C ASP A 33 11.32 -0.42 8.22
N PRO A 34 10.91 -1.07 9.33
CA PRO A 34 9.60 -0.89 9.94
C PRO A 34 9.25 0.56 10.27
N LYS A 35 10.24 1.43 10.55
CA LYS A 35 10.02 2.84 10.85
C LYS A 35 9.47 3.60 9.64
N VAL A 36 9.96 3.28 8.44
CA VAL A 36 9.47 3.89 7.19
C VAL A 36 8.02 3.52 6.96
N PHE A 37 7.67 2.24 7.13
CA PHE A 37 6.28 1.79 7.02
C PHE A 37 5.36 2.45 8.04
N ASN A 38 5.80 2.54 9.31
CA ASN A 38 5.02 3.20 10.35
C ASN A 38 4.76 4.68 10.04
N HIS A 39 5.75 5.39 9.50
CA HIS A 39 5.57 6.79 9.10
C HIS A 39 4.59 6.93 7.95
N VAL A 40 4.80 6.18 6.86
CA VAL A 40 3.94 6.22 5.66
C VAL A 40 2.50 5.81 5.99
N MET A 41 2.30 4.81 6.86
CA MET A 41 0.95 4.34 7.22
C MET A 41 0.22 5.30 8.16
N LYS A 42 0.94 6.07 9.00
CA LYS A 42 0.35 7.11 9.85
C LYS A 42 -0.10 8.31 9.02
N GLU A 43 0.76 8.77 8.13
CA GLU A 43 0.51 9.90 7.23
C GLU A 43 0.02 9.41 5.85
N ALA A 44 -0.79 8.36 5.79
CA ALA A 44 -1.12 7.65 4.55
C ALA A 44 -1.76 8.54 3.46
N TYR A 45 -2.39 9.66 3.85
CA TYR A 45 -3.01 10.59 2.91
C TYR A 45 -1.99 11.51 2.22
N ASP A 46 -0.78 11.67 2.76
CA ASP A 46 0.32 12.40 2.15
C ASP A 46 1.09 11.53 1.12
N TYR A 47 0.86 10.21 1.17
CA TYR A 47 1.48 9.22 0.28
C TYR A 47 0.41 8.53 -0.60
N PRO A 48 -0.14 9.24 -1.61
CA PRO A 48 -1.15 8.67 -2.48
C PRO A 48 -0.60 7.46 -3.25
N LYS A 49 -1.49 6.55 -3.64
CA LYS A 49 -1.11 5.35 -4.39
C LYS A 49 -0.43 5.76 -5.70
N PRO A 50 0.72 5.14 -6.07
CA PRO A 50 1.38 5.44 -7.33
C PRO A 50 0.44 5.24 -8.51
N GLY A 51 0.50 6.10 -9.54
CA GLY A 51 -0.47 6.10 -10.64
C GLY A 51 -0.67 4.75 -11.33
N MET A 52 0.40 3.97 -11.51
CA MET A 52 0.32 2.61 -12.04
C MET A 52 -0.44 1.66 -11.11
N ALA A 53 -0.14 1.68 -9.80
CA ALA A 53 -0.82 0.85 -8.82
C ALA A 53 -2.31 1.26 -8.70
N ALA A 54 -2.59 2.56 -8.63
CA ALA A 54 -3.96 3.08 -8.60
C ALA A 54 -4.76 2.67 -9.84
N ARG A 55 -4.16 2.71 -11.03
CA ARG A 55 -4.80 2.28 -12.28
C ARG A 55 -5.09 0.77 -12.29
N VAL A 56 -4.13 -0.06 -11.86
CA VAL A 56 -4.34 -1.51 -11.74
C VAL A 56 -5.47 -1.81 -10.76
N LEU A 57 -5.49 -1.17 -9.60
CA LEU A 57 -6.56 -1.32 -8.61
C LEU A 57 -7.92 -0.90 -9.17
N ARG A 58 -7.98 0.18 -9.96
CA ARG A 58 -9.20 0.64 -10.62
C ARG A 58 -9.71 -0.29 -11.70
N ILE A 59 -8.82 -0.90 -12.47
CA ILE A 59 -9.22 -1.94 -13.44
C ILE A 59 -9.79 -3.16 -12.71
N ALA A 60 -9.17 -3.57 -11.59
CA ALA A 60 -9.57 -4.76 -10.87
C ALA A 60 -10.85 -4.58 -10.03
N THR A 61 -11.07 -3.40 -9.44
CA THR A 61 -12.11 -3.17 -8.43
C THR A 61 -13.12 -2.09 -8.81
N GLY A 62 -12.88 -1.38 -9.90
CA GLY A 62 -13.65 -0.19 -10.27
C GLY A 62 -13.41 0.98 -9.31
N ASP A 63 -14.40 1.87 -9.27
CA ASP A 63 -14.38 3.07 -8.44
C ASP A 63 -15.01 2.77 -7.09
N GLY A 64 -14.25 2.90 -6.01
CA GLY A 64 -14.71 2.52 -4.68
C GLY A 64 -13.72 2.83 -3.58
N VAL A 65 -13.89 2.22 -2.40
CA VAL A 65 -13.02 2.46 -1.23
C VAL A 65 -11.55 2.14 -1.51
N VAL A 66 -11.25 1.15 -2.35
CA VAL A 66 -9.87 0.73 -2.66
C VAL A 66 -9.16 1.76 -3.54
N THR A 67 -9.91 2.50 -4.35
CA THR A 67 -9.38 3.43 -5.36
C THR A 67 -9.66 4.90 -5.06
N ALA A 68 -10.41 5.18 -3.99
CA ALA A 68 -10.60 6.51 -3.45
C ALA A 68 -9.33 6.99 -2.72
N GLU A 69 -9.13 8.31 -2.72
CA GLU A 69 -8.04 8.99 -2.03
C GLU A 69 -8.57 10.13 -1.15
N GLY A 70 -7.75 10.61 -0.22
CA GLY A 70 -8.05 11.77 0.62
C GLY A 70 -9.37 11.68 1.40
N GLU A 71 -10.14 12.77 1.41
CA GLU A 71 -11.41 12.85 2.15
C GLU A 71 -12.47 11.86 1.66
N ALA A 72 -12.50 11.55 0.35
CA ALA A 72 -13.42 10.55 -0.18
C ALA A 72 -13.12 9.16 0.42
N HIS A 73 -11.83 8.78 0.49
CA HIS A 73 -11.41 7.55 1.14
C HIS A 73 -11.79 7.53 2.64
N LYS A 74 -11.54 8.63 3.37
CA LYS A 74 -11.90 8.75 4.80
C LYS A 74 -13.39 8.53 5.01
N ARG A 75 -14.24 9.17 4.20
CA ARG A 75 -15.70 9.03 4.27
C ARG A 75 -16.14 7.60 3.97
N HIS A 76 -15.64 7.00 2.88
CA HIS A 76 -15.98 5.62 2.51
C HIS A 76 -15.59 4.62 3.61
N ARG A 77 -14.36 4.75 4.14
CA ARG A 77 -13.85 3.89 5.22
C ARG A 77 -14.69 4.02 6.49
N ARG A 78 -15.07 5.25 6.87
CA ARG A 78 -15.91 5.50 8.06
C ARG A 78 -17.27 4.80 7.98
N ILE A 79 -17.89 4.82 6.80
CA ILE A 79 -19.20 4.19 6.58
C ILE A 79 -19.08 2.66 6.54
N MET A 80 -18.01 2.13 5.93
CA MET A 80 -17.85 0.69 5.70
C MET A 80 -17.30 -0.09 6.89
N ILE A 81 -16.38 0.47 7.67
CA ILE A 81 -15.69 -0.31 8.73
C ILE A 81 -16.62 -0.96 9.77
N PRO A 82 -17.73 -0.35 10.20
CA PRO A 82 -18.64 -0.99 11.15
C PRO A 82 -19.15 -2.37 10.70
N SER A 83 -19.44 -2.54 9.40
CA SER A 83 -19.91 -3.82 8.84
C SER A 83 -18.80 -4.87 8.72
N LEU A 84 -17.54 -4.47 8.88
CA LEU A 84 -16.36 -5.35 8.90
C LEU A 84 -15.82 -5.57 10.32
N SER A 85 -16.61 -5.27 11.34
CA SER A 85 -16.25 -5.57 12.74
C SER A 85 -16.25 -7.07 13.01
N ALA A 86 -15.47 -7.52 14.00
CA ALA A 86 -15.41 -8.93 14.37
C ALA A 86 -16.80 -9.51 14.72
N GLN A 87 -17.67 -8.71 15.34
CA GLN A 87 -19.05 -9.09 15.65
C GLN A 87 -19.90 -9.23 14.38
N ALA A 88 -19.81 -8.28 13.45
CA ALA A 88 -20.53 -8.34 12.17
C ALA A 88 -20.08 -9.56 11.35
N VAL A 89 -18.77 -9.82 11.25
CA VAL A 89 -18.24 -11.00 10.55
C VAL A 89 -18.72 -12.29 11.20
N LYS A 90 -18.73 -12.37 12.54
CA LYS A 90 -19.24 -13.55 13.26
C LYS A 90 -20.73 -13.80 12.99
N SER A 91 -21.52 -12.77 12.72
CA SER A 91 -22.94 -12.93 12.37
C SER A 91 -23.20 -13.36 10.91
N MET A 92 -22.17 -13.35 10.07
CA MET A 92 -22.25 -13.74 8.65
C MET A 92 -21.91 -15.21 8.39
N VAL A 93 -21.44 -15.93 9.42
CA VAL A 93 -21.12 -17.38 9.39
C VAL A 93 -22.09 -18.09 10.30
#